data_AF-Q5BZ10-F1
#
_entry.id   AF-Q5BZ10-F1
#
_cell.length_a   1.000
_cell.length_b   1.000
_cell.length_c   1.000
_cell.angle_alpha   90.00
_cell.angle_beta   90.00
_cell.angle_gamma   90.00
#
_symmetry.space_group_name_H-M   'P 1'
#
loop_
_entity.id
_entity.type
_entity.pdbx_description
1 polymer ?
#
loop_
_entity_poly.entity_id
_entity_poly.type
_entity_poly.pdbx_seq_one_letter_code
_entity_poly.pdbx_strand_id
1 'polypeptide(L)'
;SNIQTCDKPYVNKTLSLELPYGNVVIEHCMRIAQKEVKQAKTINDFQLESSETYLMKLYVKHFAVALRDILLGPYSIDHQSSLKGYIFGKPHQSTEKGLQSYEEFHPFMFEQYREKPHLAFDSFNRAVDAFFSKIESQKTLGQISRNEQKANRKVENIKKDQERRIMLLKTEQELDMQKAYLIEANRQLVDNIIILINHALSNQIDWKELELIIEEAKQRNDPLSCHIVELNCKRVRLSYV
;
A
#
# COMPACT_ATOMS: atom_id res chain seq x y z
N SER A 1 -4.09 23.05 -40.65
CA SER A 1 -4.99 21.94 -40.23
C SER A 1 -4.15 20.70 -39.92
N ASN A 2 -4.16 20.30 -38.65
CA ASN A 2 -3.65 19.04 -38.06
C ASN A 2 -2.60 18.25 -38.84
N ILE A 3 -1.32 18.56 -38.60
CA ILE A 3 -0.22 17.64 -38.89
C ILE A 3 0.11 16.91 -37.58
N GLN A 4 -0.69 15.89 -37.27
CA GLN A 4 -0.34 14.80 -36.37
C GLN A 4 0.76 13.95 -37.05
N THR A 5 1.98 14.47 -37.15
CA THR A 5 3.12 13.64 -37.60
C THR A 5 3.94 13.22 -36.39
N CYS A 6 3.81 11.92 -36.10
CA CYS A 6 4.78 11.09 -35.39
C CYS A 6 4.77 11.07 -33.85
N ASP A 7 3.58 11.16 -33.24
CA ASP A 7 3.27 10.49 -31.96
C ASP A 7 2.51 9.17 -32.24
N LYS A 8 2.96 8.40 -33.24
CA LYS A 8 2.42 7.06 -33.48
C LYS A 8 3.32 6.06 -32.75
N PRO A 9 2.89 5.46 -31.63
CA PRO A 9 3.67 4.44 -30.90
C PRO A 9 4.08 3.25 -31.79
N TYR A 10 3.42 3.10 -32.94
CA TYR A 10 3.72 2.12 -33.98
C TYR A 10 5.12 2.32 -34.61
N VAL A 11 5.54 3.55 -34.92
CA VAL A 11 6.83 3.79 -35.62
C VAL A 11 8.01 3.51 -34.71
N ASN A 12 7.95 3.97 -33.47
CA ASN A 12 8.99 3.66 -32.47
C ASN A 12 9.06 2.14 -32.26
N LYS A 13 7.92 1.48 -32.08
CA LYS A 13 7.86 0.02 -31.92
C LYS A 13 8.43 -0.74 -33.13
N THR A 14 8.13 -0.33 -34.35
CA THR A 14 8.69 -0.96 -35.56
C THR A 14 10.19 -0.72 -35.66
N LEU A 15 10.67 0.50 -35.43
CA LEU A 15 12.10 0.80 -35.47
C LEU A 15 12.88 0.07 -34.37
N SER A 16 12.29 -0.09 -33.18
CA SER A 16 12.88 -0.87 -32.09
C SER A 16 12.92 -2.38 -32.34
N LEU A 17 12.12 -2.89 -33.29
CA LEU A 17 12.19 -4.29 -33.72
C LEU A 17 13.27 -4.50 -34.80
N GLU A 18 13.46 -3.50 -35.67
CA GLU A 18 14.38 -3.58 -36.81
C GLU A 18 15.82 -3.13 -36.47
N LEU A 19 15.98 -2.25 -35.49
CA LEU A 19 17.27 -1.72 -35.09
C LEU A 19 17.72 -2.34 -33.75
N PRO A 20 19.00 -2.74 -33.62
CA PRO A 20 19.54 -3.33 -32.39
C PRO A 20 19.81 -2.30 -31.28
N TYR A 21 19.28 -1.07 -31.40
CA TYR A 21 19.53 0.02 -30.47
C TYR A 21 18.36 0.18 -29.49
N GLY A 22 18.65 0.58 -28.25
CA GLY A 22 17.61 0.81 -27.25
C GLY A 22 16.64 1.94 -27.63
N ASN A 23 15.40 1.84 -27.14
CA ASN A 23 14.32 2.82 -27.40
C ASN A 23 14.75 4.28 -27.17
N VAL A 24 15.58 4.50 -26.17
CA VAL A 24 16.11 5.82 -25.79
C VAL A 24 16.94 6.45 -26.92
N VAL A 25 17.78 5.65 -27.58
CA VAL A 25 18.62 6.12 -28.70
C VAL A 25 17.75 6.36 -29.94
N ILE A 26 16.79 5.47 -30.21
CA ILE A 26 15.88 5.59 -31.35
C ILE A 26 15.02 6.85 -31.19
N GLU A 27 14.45 7.08 -30.02
CA GLU A 27 13.66 8.27 -29.71
C GLU A 27 14.48 9.55 -29.86
N HIS A 28 15.72 9.55 -29.37
CA HIS A 28 16.62 10.68 -29.54
C HIS A 28 16.83 11.04 -31.01
N CYS A 29 17.19 10.05 -31.83
CA CYS A 29 17.45 10.24 -33.25
C CYS A 29 16.20 10.72 -33.99
N MET A 30 15.02 10.19 -33.63
CA MET A 30 13.75 10.67 -34.16
C MET A 30 13.48 12.12 -33.79
N ARG A 31 13.65 12.52 -32.52
CA ARG A 31 13.40 13.90 -32.09
C ARG A 31 14.33 14.89 -32.77
N ILE A 32 15.61 14.55 -32.96
CA ILE A 32 16.54 15.38 -33.75
C ILE A 32 16.07 15.49 -35.18
N ALA A 33 15.80 14.37 -35.86
CA ALA A 33 15.35 14.37 -37.25
C ALA A 33 14.06 15.18 -37.45
N GLN A 34 13.10 15.07 -36.52
CA GLN A 34 11.86 15.85 -36.53
C GLN A 34 12.14 17.36 -36.39
N LYS A 35 13.05 17.75 -35.49
CA LYS A 35 13.40 19.15 -35.25
C LYS A 35 14.03 19.78 -36.48
N GLU A 36 15.00 19.10 -37.10
CA GLU A 36 15.68 19.56 -38.32
C GLU A 36 14.72 19.67 -39.51
N VAL A 37 13.85 18.68 -39.71
CA VAL A 37 12.84 18.73 -40.78
C VAL A 37 11.82 19.86 -40.54
N LYS A 38 11.42 20.13 -39.29
CA LYS A 38 10.55 21.26 -38.96
C LYS A 38 11.23 22.60 -39.27
N GLN A 39 12.50 22.76 -38.90
CA GLN A 39 13.26 23.97 -39.22
C GLN A 39 13.40 24.17 -40.73
N ALA A 40 13.71 23.12 -41.49
CA ALA A 40 13.81 23.20 -42.95
C ALA A 40 12.48 23.59 -43.64
N LYS A 41 11.34 23.17 -43.08
CA LYS A 41 10.01 23.60 -43.56
C LYS A 41 9.76 25.08 -43.31
N THR A 42 10.18 25.62 -42.16
CA THR A 42 10.02 27.04 -41.82
C THR A 42 10.92 27.94 -42.67
N ILE A 43 12.08 27.45 -43.11
CA ILE A 43 13.05 28.23 -43.90
C ILE A 43 12.69 28.24 -45.41
N ASN A 44 12.09 27.16 -45.94
CA ASN A 44 11.85 26.99 -47.37
C ASN A 44 10.46 27.46 -47.86
N ASP A 45 9.76 28.32 -47.12
CA ASP A 45 8.43 28.85 -47.49
C ASP A 45 8.41 29.67 -48.81
N PHE A 46 9.55 29.87 -49.49
CA PHE A 46 9.62 30.73 -50.68
C PHE A 46 9.85 30.06 -52.04
N GLN A 47 10.12 28.74 -52.17
CA GLN A 47 10.05 28.04 -53.48
C GLN A 47 10.48 26.57 -53.34
N LEU A 48 9.51 25.68 -53.10
CA LEU A 48 9.39 24.38 -53.78
C LEU A 48 8.17 23.69 -53.19
N GLU A 49 7.30 23.15 -54.04
CA GLU A 49 6.41 22.07 -53.64
C GLU A 49 7.27 20.97 -53.01
N SER A 50 7.30 20.92 -51.68
CA SER A 50 8.11 19.96 -50.94
C SER A 50 7.50 18.59 -51.15
N SER A 51 7.88 17.91 -52.23
CA SER A 51 7.50 16.52 -52.48
C SER A 51 7.71 15.75 -51.19
N GLU A 52 6.69 15.04 -50.71
CA GLU A 52 6.74 14.26 -49.47
C GLU A 52 7.99 13.34 -49.44
N THR A 53 8.43 12.91 -50.61
CA THR A 53 9.66 12.15 -50.84
C THR A 53 10.93 12.87 -50.40
N TYR A 54 11.04 14.19 -50.59
CA TYR A 54 12.19 15.00 -50.17
C TYR A 54 12.26 15.12 -48.65
N LEU A 55 11.13 15.41 -48.00
CA LEU A 55 11.05 15.52 -46.55
C LEU A 55 11.37 14.18 -45.87
N MET A 56 10.94 13.06 -46.46
CA MET A 56 11.27 11.72 -45.98
C MET A 56 12.77 11.43 -46.12
N LYS A 57 13.39 11.75 -47.26
CA LYS A 57 14.85 11.61 -47.44
C LYS A 57 15.63 12.46 -46.45
N LEU A 58 15.16 13.69 -46.21
CA LEU A 58 15.77 14.61 -45.24
C LEU A 58 15.67 14.05 -43.81
N TYR A 59 14.50 13.53 -43.42
CA TYR A 59 14.30 12.89 -42.12
C TYR A 59 15.27 11.73 -41.91
N VAL A 60 15.36 10.80 -42.87
CA VAL A 60 16.24 9.63 -42.79
C VAL A 60 17.72 10.06 -42.68
N LYS A 61 18.11 11.10 -43.43
CA LYS A 61 19.46 11.67 -43.35
C LYS A 61 19.78 12.17 -41.94
N HIS A 62 18.92 13.02 -41.36
CA HIS A 62 19.17 13.55 -40.01
C HIS A 62 19.09 12.47 -38.92
N PHE A 63 18.22 11.46 -39.10
CA PHE A 63 18.19 10.30 -38.21
C PHE A 63 19.52 9.54 -38.23
N ALA A 64 20.07 9.25 -39.42
CA ALA A 64 21.34 8.55 -39.56
C ALA A 64 22.53 9.35 -39.00
N VAL A 65 22.52 10.68 -39.16
CA VAL A 65 23.53 11.57 -38.57
C VAL A 65 23.45 11.55 -37.04
N ALA A 66 22.26 11.71 -36.47
CA ALA A 66 22.07 11.65 -35.01
C ALA A 66 22.53 10.31 -34.43
N LEU A 67 22.24 9.20 -35.12
CA LEU A 67 22.69 7.88 -34.72
C LEU A 67 24.21 7.75 -34.78
N ARG A 68 24.82 8.23 -35.86
CA ARG A 68 26.28 8.26 -36.02
C ARG A 68 26.95 9.05 -34.90
N ASP A 69 26.39 10.21 -34.55
CA ASP A 69 26.97 11.09 -33.52
C ASP A 69 26.95 10.44 -32.14
N ILE A 70 25.89 9.71 -31.78
CA ILE A 70 25.84 8.94 -30.52
C ILE A 70 26.88 7.82 -30.51
N LEU A 71 26.97 7.05 -31.61
CA LEU A 71 27.80 5.85 -31.65
C LEU A 71 29.28 6.16 -31.78
N LEU A 72 29.63 7.17 -32.57
CA LEU A 72 31.01 7.52 -32.89
C LEU A 72 31.55 8.69 -32.07
N GLY A 73 30.68 9.56 -31.55
CA GLY A 73 31.06 10.71 -30.73
C GLY A 73 31.99 10.37 -29.56
N PRO A 74 31.78 9.27 -28.82
CA PRO A 74 32.67 8.83 -27.75
C PRO A 74 34.11 8.54 -28.19
N TYR A 75 34.31 8.09 -29.43
CA TYR A 75 35.62 7.72 -29.97
C TYR A 75 36.42 8.94 -30.44
N SER A 76 35.79 10.11 -30.55
CA SER A 76 36.45 11.38 -30.88
C SER A 76 36.94 12.13 -29.64
N ILE A 77 36.69 11.60 -28.44
CA ILE A 77 37.13 12.18 -27.17
C ILE A 77 38.54 11.66 -26.88
N ASP A 78 39.52 12.57 -26.69
CA ASP A 78 40.86 12.21 -26.25
C ASP A 78 40.80 11.32 -24.98
N HIS A 79 41.63 10.28 -24.91
CA HIS A 79 41.63 9.27 -23.84
C HIS A 79 41.68 9.80 -22.38
N GLN A 80 41.86 11.11 -22.17
CA GLN A 80 41.85 11.77 -20.86
C GLN A 80 40.48 12.32 -20.43
N SER A 81 39.50 12.50 -21.33
CA SER A 81 38.18 13.01 -20.97
C SER A 81 37.19 11.86 -20.75
N SER A 82 36.74 11.68 -19.50
CA SER A 82 35.73 10.68 -19.16
C SER A 82 34.36 11.07 -19.73
N LEU A 83 33.61 10.08 -20.23
CA LEU A 83 32.22 10.26 -20.63
C LEU A 83 31.40 10.68 -19.42
N LYS A 84 30.77 11.87 -19.50
CA LYS A 84 29.88 12.38 -18.45
C LYS A 84 28.72 11.40 -18.19
N GLY A 85 28.10 11.53 -17.02
CA GLY A 85 26.89 10.79 -16.67
C GLY A 85 25.76 11.72 -16.29
N TYR A 86 24.53 11.35 -16.63
CA TYR A 86 23.35 12.14 -16.29
C TYR A 86 22.35 11.26 -15.54
N ILE A 87 21.80 11.76 -14.44
CA ILE A 87 20.69 11.15 -13.72
C ILE A 87 19.47 12.06 -13.86
N PHE A 88 18.33 11.48 -14.22
CA PHE A 88 17.05 12.16 -14.39
C PHE A 88 16.06 11.71 -13.33
N GLY A 89 15.15 12.61 -12.97
CA GLY A 89 14.05 12.26 -12.08
C GLY A 89 13.20 13.45 -11.66
N LYS A 90 12.57 13.33 -10.49
CA LYS A 90 11.65 14.37 -10.00
C LYS A 90 12.42 15.47 -9.27
N PRO A 91 12.12 16.74 -9.56
CA PRO A 91 12.77 17.85 -8.89
C PRO A 91 12.37 17.86 -7.42
N HIS A 92 13.29 18.31 -6.56
CA HIS A 92 12.95 18.59 -5.18
C HIS A 92 12.05 19.84 -5.11
N GLN A 93 11.01 19.81 -4.27
CA GLN A 93 10.09 20.95 -4.10
C GLN A 93 10.70 22.09 -3.26
N SER A 94 11.75 21.78 -2.50
CA SER A 94 12.49 22.75 -1.67
C SER A 94 13.70 23.29 -2.44
N THR A 95 14.14 24.50 -2.09
CA THR A 95 15.23 25.30 -2.69
C THR A 95 16.62 24.63 -2.78
N GLU A 96 16.76 23.37 -2.36
CA GLU A 96 18.00 22.61 -2.47
C GLU A 96 18.20 22.06 -3.88
N LYS A 97 19.41 22.26 -4.41
CA LYS A 97 19.84 21.67 -5.70
C LYS A 97 19.90 20.15 -5.56
N GLY A 98 18.85 19.45 -5.99
CA GLY A 98 18.79 17.99 -5.96
C GLY A 98 17.52 17.40 -6.59
N LEU A 99 17.56 16.09 -6.85
CA LEU A 99 16.39 15.31 -7.29
C LEU A 99 15.80 14.58 -6.08
N GLN A 100 14.47 14.63 -5.94
CA GLN A 100 13.73 13.91 -4.89
C GLN A 100 13.79 12.39 -5.12
N SER A 101 13.57 11.96 -6.36
CA SER A 101 13.63 10.57 -6.78
C SER A 101 14.47 10.44 -8.04
N TYR A 102 15.27 9.40 -8.10
CA TYR A 102 16.06 9.07 -9.28
C TYR A 102 15.27 8.02 -10.07
N GLU A 103 15.09 8.25 -11.36
CA GLU A 103 14.24 7.40 -12.20
C GLU A 103 15.08 6.69 -13.26
N GLU A 104 15.93 7.44 -13.95
CA GLU A 104 16.74 6.92 -15.06
C GLU A 104 18.12 7.58 -15.07
N PHE A 105 19.11 6.89 -15.63
CA PHE A 105 20.45 7.44 -15.84
C PHE A 105 20.94 7.08 -17.25
N HIS A 106 21.67 8.01 -17.88
CA HIS A 106 22.16 7.87 -19.24
C HIS A 106 23.58 8.44 -19.39
N PRO A 107 24.41 7.85 -20.29
CA PRO A 107 25.76 8.36 -20.57
C PRO A 107 25.76 9.65 -21.40
N PHE A 108 24.64 9.97 -22.05
CA PHE A 108 24.50 11.16 -22.89
C PHE A 108 23.24 11.94 -22.52
N MET A 109 23.27 13.24 -22.81
CA MET A 109 22.10 14.10 -22.69
C MET A 109 21.23 13.96 -23.94
N PHE A 110 20.32 12.97 -23.92
CA PHE A 110 19.40 12.79 -25.04
C PHE A 110 18.32 13.89 -25.08
N GLU A 111 17.96 14.33 -26.29
CA GLU A 111 16.93 15.33 -26.59
C GLU A 111 15.62 15.13 -25.81
N GLN A 112 15.11 13.90 -25.63
CA GLN A 112 13.89 13.66 -24.84
C GLN A 112 14.00 14.01 -23.34
N TYR A 113 15.22 14.16 -22.82
CA TYR A 113 15.46 14.49 -21.41
C TYR A 113 16.00 15.91 -21.20
N ARG A 114 16.22 16.70 -22.26
CA ARG A 114 16.78 18.07 -22.10
C ARG A 114 15.97 18.95 -21.17
N GLU A 115 14.65 18.79 -21.18
CA GLU A 115 13.72 19.57 -20.35
C GLU A 115 13.47 18.94 -18.98
N LYS A 116 13.97 17.71 -18.74
CA LYS A 116 13.78 17.04 -17.45
C LYS A 116 14.81 17.52 -16.43
N PRO A 117 14.42 17.65 -15.15
CA PRO A 117 15.35 17.87 -14.06
C PRO A 117 16.41 16.77 -14.03
N HIS A 118 17.68 17.17 -13.97
CA HIS A 118 18.81 16.25 -14.06
C HIS A 118 20.00 16.69 -13.21
N LEU A 119 20.83 15.71 -12.88
CA LEU A 119 22.13 15.88 -12.25
C LEU A 119 23.21 15.41 -13.24
N ALA A 120 24.21 16.25 -13.48
CA ALA A 120 25.35 15.92 -14.32
C ALA A 120 26.56 15.51 -13.45
N PHE A 121 27.26 14.48 -13.90
CA PHE A 121 28.43 13.91 -13.25
C PHE A 121 29.60 13.87 -14.22
N ASP A 122 30.81 13.98 -13.68
CA ASP A 122 32.04 14.00 -14.46
C ASP A 122 32.33 12.67 -15.17
N SER A 123 31.79 11.56 -14.65
CA SER A 123 31.87 10.25 -15.28
C SER A 123 30.56 9.49 -15.20
N PHE A 124 30.29 8.64 -16.19
CA PHE A 124 29.13 7.76 -16.20
C PHE A 124 29.14 6.79 -15.02
N ASN A 125 30.31 6.22 -14.68
CA ASN A 125 30.44 5.34 -13.52
C ASN A 125 30.00 6.02 -12.22
N ARG A 126 30.38 7.30 -12.01
CA ARG A 126 29.93 8.04 -10.83
C ARG A 126 28.42 8.27 -10.81
N ALA A 127 27.80 8.51 -11.96
CA ALA A 127 26.35 8.60 -12.06
C ALA A 127 25.68 7.25 -11.72
N VAL A 128 26.23 6.14 -12.19
CA VAL A 128 25.75 4.78 -11.88
C VAL A 128 25.83 4.49 -10.39
N ASP A 129 26.99 4.73 -9.77
CA ASP A 129 27.20 4.50 -8.33
C ASP A 129 26.24 5.34 -7.48
N ALA A 130 26.09 6.63 -7.82
CA ALA A 130 25.15 7.52 -7.14
C ALA A 130 23.70 7.08 -7.34
N PHE A 131 23.36 6.58 -8.53
CA PHE A 131 22.02 6.10 -8.85
C PHE A 131 21.62 4.89 -8.00
N PHE A 132 22.44 3.85 -8.02
CA PHE A 132 22.14 2.63 -7.26
C PHE A 132 22.22 2.85 -5.76
N SER A 133 23.13 3.70 -5.27
CA SER A 133 23.17 4.11 -3.85
C SER A 133 21.84 4.75 -3.41
N LYS A 134 21.26 5.62 -4.24
CA LYS A 134 19.98 6.28 -3.92
C LYS A 134 18.80 5.31 -3.96
N ILE A 135 18.73 4.46 -4.98
CA ILE A 135 17.67 3.45 -5.13
C ILE A 135 17.70 2.45 -3.97
N GLU A 136 18.88 1.99 -3.58
CA GLU A 136 19.05 1.09 -2.44
C GLU A 136 18.64 1.74 -1.13
N SER A 137 19.06 2.99 -0.90
CA SER A 137 18.63 3.77 0.26
C SER A 137 17.11 3.91 0.33
N GLN A 138 16.45 4.25 -0.80
CA GLN A 138 14.99 4.35 -0.88
C GLN A 138 14.29 3.02 -0.59
N LYS A 139 14.82 1.91 -1.12
CA LYS A 139 14.30 0.56 -0.88
C LYS A 139 14.40 0.18 0.60
N THR A 140 15.54 0.47 1.22
CA THR A 140 15.78 0.22 2.66
C THR A 140 14.82 1.03 3.53
N LEU A 141 14.67 2.33 3.26
CA LEU A 141 13.70 3.19 3.96
C LEU A 141 12.26 2.67 3.80
N GLY A 142 11.89 2.25 2.59
CA GLY A 142 10.59 1.64 2.33
C GLY A 142 10.36 0.35 3.12
N GLN A 143 11.40 -0.47 3.29
CA GLN A 143 11.31 -1.69 4.08
C GLN A 143 11.20 -1.39 5.59
N ILE A 144 11.96 -0.43 6.10
CA ILE A 144 11.90 0.02 7.51
C ILE A 144 10.48 0.51 7.81
N SER A 145 9.93 1.39 6.98
CA SER A 145 8.57 1.93 7.15
C SER A 145 7.49 0.83 7.17
N ARG A 146 7.60 -0.17 6.29
CA ARG A 146 6.68 -1.33 6.30
C ARG A 146 6.80 -2.15 7.58
N ASN A 147 8.02 -2.36 8.08
CA ASN A 147 8.26 -3.10 9.31
C ASN A 147 7.70 -2.35 10.52
N GLU A 148 7.92 -1.04 10.59
CA GLU A 148 7.36 -0.16 11.61
C GLU A 148 5.83 -0.19 11.59
N GLN A 149 5.21 -0.07 10.41
CA GLN A 149 3.75 -0.16 10.28
C GLN A 149 3.21 -1.51 10.76
N LYS A 150 3.89 -2.62 10.47
CA LYS A 150 3.51 -3.96 10.97
C LYS A 150 3.62 -4.04 12.49
N ALA A 151 4.69 -3.52 13.07
CA ALA A 151 4.88 -3.50 14.52
C ALA A 151 3.78 -2.67 15.20
N ASN A 152 3.51 -1.46 14.70
CA ASN A 152 2.47 -0.58 15.23
C ASN A 152 1.08 -1.21 15.14
N ARG A 153 0.74 -1.87 14.03
CA ARG A 153 -0.52 -2.62 13.90
C ARG A 153 -0.64 -3.73 14.94
N LYS A 154 0.45 -4.45 15.24
CA LYS A 154 0.44 -5.51 16.25
C LYS A 154 0.17 -4.93 17.64
N VAL A 155 0.81 -3.82 17.99
CA VAL A 155 0.60 -3.12 19.26
C VAL A 155 -0.85 -2.65 19.39
N GLU A 156 -1.39 -2.00 18.35
CA GLU A 156 -2.78 -1.54 18.33
C GLU A 156 -3.79 -2.69 18.49
N ASN A 157 -3.54 -3.82 17.84
CA ASN A 157 -4.41 -4.99 17.97
C ASN A 157 -4.39 -5.56 19.39
N ILE A 158 -3.20 -5.64 20.02
CA ILE A 158 -3.07 -6.11 21.41
C ILE A 158 -3.80 -5.16 22.35
N LYS A 159 -3.61 -3.84 22.18
CA LYS A 159 -4.26 -2.81 22.99
C LYS A 159 -5.78 -2.92 22.92
N LYS A 160 -6.34 -3.01 21.71
CA LYS A 160 -7.79 -3.17 21.49
C LYS A 160 -8.33 -4.46 22.09
N ASP A 161 -7.59 -5.55 22.02
CA ASP A 161 -8.00 -6.82 22.61
C ASP A 161 -8.02 -6.73 24.14
N GLN A 162 -7.01 -6.12 24.75
CA GLN A 162 -6.95 -5.88 26.19
C GLN A 162 -8.10 -4.96 26.65
N GLU A 163 -8.35 -3.86 25.95
CA GLU A 163 -9.47 -2.95 26.24
C GLU A 163 -10.82 -3.69 26.19
N ARG A 164 -11.02 -4.54 25.17
CA ARG A 164 -12.22 -5.37 25.07
C ARG A 164 -12.36 -6.32 26.25
N ARG A 165 -11.29 -7.03 26.62
CA ARG A 165 -11.30 -7.97 27.76
C ARG A 165 -11.61 -7.26 29.06
N ILE A 166 -11.00 -6.09 29.30
CA ILE A 166 -11.27 -5.28 30.49
C ILE A 166 -12.74 -4.83 30.51
N MET A 167 -13.28 -4.40 29.37
CA MET A 167 -14.69 -4.00 29.28
C MET A 167 -15.63 -5.18 29.60
N LEU A 168 -15.38 -6.36 29.02
CA LEU A 168 -16.18 -7.56 29.32
C LEU A 168 -16.12 -7.95 30.80
N LEU A 169 -14.92 -7.98 31.38
CA LEU A 169 -14.75 -8.30 32.81
C LEU A 169 -15.47 -7.28 33.71
N LYS A 170 -15.43 -5.99 33.37
CA LYS A 170 -16.18 -4.97 34.10
C LYS A 170 -17.69 -5.18 33.99
N THR A 171 -18.20 -5.52 32.81
CA THR A 171 -19.62 -5.79 32.65
C THR A 171 -20.07 -7.04 33.42
N GLU A 172 -19.25 -8.08 33.45
CA GLU A 172 -19.51 -9.29 34.24
C GLU A 172 -19.49 -8.99 35.74
N GLN A 173 -18.48 -8.24 36.20
CA GLN A 173 -18.39 -7.78 37.58
C GLN A 173 -19.61 -6.97 38.02
N GLU A 174 -20.07 -6.03 37.19
CA GLU A 174 -21.25 -5.21 37.47
C GLU A 174 -22.52 -6.07 37.58
N LEU A 175 -22.69 -7.04 36.68
CA LEU A 175 -23.82 -7.98 36.74
C LEU A 175 -23.76 -8.83 38.01
N ASP A 176 -22.58 -9.29 38.42
CA ASP A 176 -22.43 -10.10 39.63
C ASP A 176 -22.62 -9.26 40.90
N MET A 177 -22.20 -8.00 40.92
CA MET A 177 -22.52 -7.06 41.99
C MET A 177 -24.03 -6.84 42.11
N GLN A 178 -24.74 -6.67 40.99
CA GLN A 178 -26.20 -6.53 40.99
C GLN A 178 -26.89 -7.79 41.51
N LYS A 179 -26.43 -8.98 41.10
CA LYS A 179 -26.94 -10.25 41.64
C LYS A 179 -26.70 -10.35 43.15
N ALA A 180 -25.49 -10.06 43.61
CA ALA A 180 -25.14 -10.09 45.02
C ALA A 180 -26.03 -9.13 45.83
N TYR A 181 -26.20 -7.90 45.34
CA TYR A 181 -27.09 -6.91 45.94
C TYR A 181 -28.54 -7.41 46.05
N LEU A 182 -29.08 -8.02 44.99
CA LEU A 182 -30.44 -8.57 45.01
C LEU A 182 -30.58 -9.74 45.99
N ILE A 183 -29.55 -10.59 46.11
CA ILE A 183 -29.53 -11.68 47.09
C ILE A 183 -29.49 -11.12 48.51
N GLU A 184 -28.65 -10.13 48.78
CA GLU A 184 -28.57 -9.48 50.10
C GLU A 184 -29.87 -8.78 50.48
N ALA A 185 -30.49 -8.06 49.54
CA ALA A 185 -31.76 -7.38 49.77
C ALA A 185 -32.90 -8.37 50.08
N ASN A 186 -32.85 -9.58 49.51
CA ASN A 186 -33.87 -10.62 49.69
C ASN A 186 -33.39 -11.78 50.58
N ARG A 187 -32.38 -11.55 51.43
CA ARG A 187 -31.66 -12.58 52.18
C ARG A 187 -32.56 -13.58 52.89
N GLN A 188 -33.53 -13.09 53.68
CA GLN A 188 -34.43 -13.95 54.47
C GLN A 188 -35.29 -14.87 53.58
N LEU A 189 -35.78 -14.33 52.46
CA LEU A 189 -36.59 -15.06 51.51
C LEU A 189 -35.75 -16.15 50.83
N VAL A 190 -34.53 -15.81 50.40
CA VAL A 190 -33.59 -16.77 49.80
C VAL A 190 -33.24 -17.89 50.77
N ASP A 191 -32.89 -17.56 52.03
CA ASP A 191 -32.57 -18.54 53.07
C ASP A 191 -33.75 -19.50 53.31
N ASN A 192 -34.99 -18.97 53.39
CA ASN A 192 -36.19 -19.79 53.58
C ASN A 192 -36.47 -20.73 52.41
N ILE A 193 -36.29 -20.27 51.17
CA ILE A 193 -36.43 -21.12 49.96
C ILE A 193 -35.36 -22.21 49.94
N ILE A 194 -34.11 -21.89 50.32
CA ILE A 194 -33.02 -22.89 50.43
C ILE A 194 -33.39 -23.97 51.45
N ILE A 195 -33.92 -23.60 52.62
CA ILE A 195 -34.36 -24.55 53.64
C ILE A 195 -35.49 -25.44 53.11
N LEU A 196 -36.50 -24.86 52.45
CA LEU A 196 -37.62 -25.60 51.88
C LEU A 196 -37.16 -26.63 50.84
N ILE A 197 -36.30 -26.23 49.91
CA ILE A 197 -35.75 -27.11 48.87
C ILE A 197 -34.89 -28.22 49.50
N ASN A 198 -34.01 -27.88 50.43
CA ASN A 198 -33.17 -28.87 51.13
C ASN A 198 -34.02 -29.88 51.92
N HIS A 199 -35.10 -29.42 52.56
CA HIS A 199 -36.05 -30.31 53.22
C HIS A 199 -36.72 -31.26 52.21
N ALA A 200 -37.20 -30.76 51.07
CA ALA A 200 -37.76 -31.60 50.02
C ALA A 200 -36.76 -32.66 49.49
N LEU A 201 -35.51 -32.27 49.26
CA LEU A 201 -34.44 -33.18 48.83
C LEU A 201 -34.10 -34.22 49.91
N SER A 202 -34.09 -33.83 51.19
CA SER A 202 -33.86 -34.75 52.30
C SER A 202 -34.94 -35.84 52.41
N ASN A 203 -36.15 -35.53 51.93
CA ASN A 203 -37.27 -36.46 51.81
C ASN A 203 -37.25 -37.27 50.50
N GLN A 204 -36.13 -37.26 49.76
CA GLN A 204 -35.92 -38.02 48.51
C GLN A 204 -36.88 -37.65 47.38
N ILE A 205 -37.42 -36.42 47.39
CA ILE A 205 -38.26 -35.91 46.30
C ILE A 205 -37.36 -35.63 45.09
N ASP A 206 -37.67 -36.24 43.94
CA ASP A 206 -36.94 -35.99 42.69
C ASP A 206 -37.22 -34.58 42.16
N TRP A 207 -36.29 -34.02 41.39
CA TRP A 207 -36.38 -32.65 40.87
C TRP A 207 -37.62 -32.41 40.01
N LYS A 208 -38.03 -33.41 39.22
CA LYS A 208 -39.25 -33.32 38.41
C LYS A 208 -40.50 -33.26 39.28
N GLU A 209 -40.53 -34.02 40.37
CA GLU A 209 -41.63 -34.00 41.33
C GLU A 209 -41.63 -32.69 42.12
N LEU A 210 -40.45 -32.17 42.47
CA LEU A 210 -40.30 -30.89 43.15
C LEU A 210 -40.79 -29.71 42.30
N GLU A 211 -40.50 -29.70 41.00
CA GLU A 211 -41.04 -28.69 40.06
C GLU A 211 -42.56 -28.70 40.05
N LEU A 212 -43.19 -29.87 39.99
CA LEU A 212 -44.65 -30.02 40.05
C LEU A 212 -45.22 -29.52 41.38
N ILE A 213 -44.59 -29.89 42.50
CA ILE A 213 -45.00 -29.44 43.85
C ILE A 213 -44.92 -27.91 43.98
N ILE A 214 -43.86 -27.30 43.42
CA ILE A 214 -43.69 -25.84 43.43
C ILE A 214 -44.72 -25.17 42.53
N GLU A 215 -45.03 -25.72 41.35
CA GLU A 215 -46.11 -25.20 40.50
C GLU A 215 -47.48 -25.25 41.17
N GLU A 216 -47.81 -26.36 41.85
CA GLU A 216 -49.04 -26.47 42.64
C GLU A 216 -49.06 -25.46 43.79
N ALA A 217 -47.94 -25.26 44.48
CA ALA A 217 -47.84 -24.30 45.57
C ALA A 217 -47.95 -22.84 45.08
N LYS A 218 -47.44 -22.53 43.88
CA LYS A 218 -47.65 -21.24 43.20
C LYS A 218 -49.13 -21.00 42.89
N GLN A 219 -49.84 -22.02 42.39
CA GLN A 219 -51.28 -21.91 42.11
C GLN A 219 -52.10 -21.64 43.39
N ARG A 220 -51.60 -22.10 44.54
CA ARG A 220 -52.18 -21.83 45.86
C ARG A 220 -51.76 -20.49 46.47
N ASN A 221 -51.02 -19.65 45.73
CA ASN A 221 -50.47 -18.37 46.19
C ASN A 221 -49.62 -18.50 47.48
N ASP A 222 -48.84 -19.57 47.59
CA ASP A 222 -47.86 -19.67 48.68
C ASP A 222 -46.79 -18.57 48.54
N PRO A 223 -46.57 -17.75 49.58
CA PRO A 223 -45.68 -16.59 49.50
C PRO A 223 -44.24 -16.98 49.13
N LEU A 224 -43.74 -18.16 49.50
CA LEU A 224 -42.37 -18.57 49.17
C LEU A 224 -42.28 -19.14 47.75
N SER A 225 -43.22 -19.99 47.35
CA SER A 225 -43.23 -20.67 46.05
C SER A 225 -43.44 -19.70 44.88
N CYS A 226 -44.19 -18.60 45.09
CA CYS A 226 -44.39 -17.54 44.10
C CYS A 226 -43.11 -16.81 43.68
N HIS A 227 -42.08 -16.79 44.54
CA HIS A 227 -40.81 -16.13 44.24
C HIS A 227 -39.82 -17.02 43.46
N ILE A 228 -40.12 -18.31 43.31
CA ILE A 228 -39.30 -19.25 42.55
C ILE A 228 -39.69 -19.12 41.08
N VAL A 229 -38.85 -18.52 40.23
CA VAL A 229 -39.20 -18.34 38.79
C VAL A 229 -38.97 -19.63 38.00
N GLU A 230 -37.78 -20.24 38.12
CA GLU A 230 -37.39 -21.45 37.39
C GLU A 230 -36.33 -22.22 38.20
N LEU A 231 -36.39 -23.56 38.18
CA LEU A 231 -35.35 -24.42 38.74
C LEU A 231 -34.40 -24.86 37.61
N ASN A 232 -33.26 -24.19 37.45
CA ASN A 232 -32.29 -24.55 36.42
C ASN A 232 -31.25 -25.55 36.94
N CYS A 233 -31.56 -26.84 36.83
CA CYS A 233 -30.70 -27.92 37.30
C CYS A 233 -29.76 -28.44 36.20
N LYS A 234 -28.71 -27.67 35.86
CA LYS A 234 -27.67 -28.12 34.90
C LYS A 234 -26.27 -28.24 35.47
N ARG A 235 -26.02 -27.84 36.72
CA ARG A 235 -24.68 -27.94 37.33
C ARG A 235 -24.75 -28.16 38.84
N VAL A 236 -24.75 -29.42 39.25
CA VAL A 236 -24.07 -29.84 40.48
C VAL A 236 -23.05 -30.89 40.08
N ARG A 237 -21.86 -30.45 39.68
CA ARG A 237 -20.64 -31.28 39.71
C ARG A 237 -19.79 -30.76 40.87
N LEU A 238 -19.80 -31.50 41.97
CA LEU A 238 -18.75 -31.39 42.97
C LEU A 238 -17.56 -32.19 42.46
N SER A 239 -16.66 -31.53 41.72
CA SER A 239 -15.30 -32.06 41.52
C SER A 239 -14.47 -31.65 42.73
N TYR A 240 -14.40 -32.52 43.73
CA TYR A 240 -13.29 -32.54 44.67
C TYR A 240 -12.19 -33.40 44.06
N VAL A 241 -11.28 -32.77 43.31
CA VAL A 241 -9.87 -33.16 43.16
C VAL A 241 -9.08 -31.87 42.94
#